data_AF-A0A2T2V661-F1
#
_entry.id   AF-A0A2T2V661-F1
#
_cell.length_a   1.000
_cell.length_b   1.000
_cell.length_c   1.000
_cell.angle_alpha   90.00
_cell.angle_beta   90.00
_cell.angle_gamma   90.00
#
_symmetry.space_group_name_H-M   'P 1'
#
loop_
_entity.id
_entity.type
_entity.pdbx_description
1 polymer ?
#
loop_
_entity_poly.entity_id
_entity_poly.type
_entity_poly.pdbx_seq_one_letter_code
_entity_poly.pdbx_strand_id
1 'polypeptide(L)'
;EGQEDDEAENEPDLMRSSSGEKQHQLTALRNFHGRGEGRSEDALQRLKHAAREGENVFAELMETVKTCSLGQITQALFAVGGEYRRNM
;
A
#
# COMPACT_ATOMS: atom_id res chain seq x y z
N GLU A 1 36.61 29.53 35.72
CA GLU A 1 35.14 29.43 35.73
C GLU A 1 34.71 29.13 34.30
N GLY A 2 34.59 27.85 33.98
CA GLY A 2 34.18 27.37 32.66
C GLY A 2 32.81 26.74 32.82
N GLN A 3 31.80 27.37 32.24
CA GLN A 3 30.44 26.86 32.15
C GLN A 3 30.04 26.97 30.68
N GLU A 4 30.52 26.02 29.89
CA GLU A 4 30.08 25.76 28.51
C GLU A 4 29.88 24.25 28.44
N ASP A 5 28.76 23.73 28.93
CA ASP A 5 28.35 22.32 28.75
C ASP A 5 26.90 22.15 29.21
N ASP A 6 25.94 22.87 28.62
CA ASP A 6 24.51 22.68 28.95
C ASP A 6 23.54 22.91 27.77
N GLU A 7 23.98 22.66 26.54
CA GLU A 7 23.11 22.74 25.34
C GLU A 7 23.11 21.47 24.46
N ALA A 8 23.78 20.39 24.88
CA ALA A 8 23.89 19.16 24.09
C ALA A 8 23.03 17.98 24.57
N GLU A 9 22.01 18.22 25.41
CA GLU A 9 21.12 17.14 25.87
C GLU A 9 19.67 17.40 25.46
N ASN A 10 19.13 16.45 24.69
CA ASN A 10 17.73 16.24 24.24
C ASN A 10 17.44 16.50 22.76
N GLU A 11 18.19 15.88 21.85
CA GLU A 11 17.56 15.45 20.59
C GLU A 11 16.61 14.29 20.89
N PRO A 12 15.30 14.39 20.59
CA PRO A 12 14.36 13.30 20.87
C PRO A 12 14.69 12.08 20.01
N ASP A 13 14.78 10.91 20.63
CA ASP A 13 15.03 9.64 19.92
C ASP A 13 13.91 9.40 18.88
N LEU A 14 14.30 9.41 17.61
CA LEU A 14 13.35 9.31 16.49
C LEU A 14 13.09 7.84 16.18
N MET A 15 11.90 7.35 16.50
CA MET A 15 11.44 6.06 16.02
C MET A 15 11.30 6.06 14.49
N ARG A 16 12.13 5.25 13.82
CA ARG A 16 12.14 5.07 12.37
C ARG A 16 12.16 3.58 12.04
N SER A 17 11.64 3.23 10.85
CA SER A 17 11.76 1.85 10.36
C SER A 17 13.22 1.52 10.04
N SER A 18 13.65 0.36 10.55
CA SER A 18 14.93 -0.25 10.26
C SER A 18 14.99 -0.77 8.83
N SER A 19 16.21 -0.97 8.31
CA SER A 19 16.42 -1.63 7.02
C SER A 19 15.89 -3.06 7.01
N GLY A 20 15.96 -3.76 8.14
CA GLY A 20 15.46 -5.13 8.28
C GLY A 20 13.94 -5.22 8.11
N GLU A 21 13.19 -4.29 8.71
CA GLU A 21 11.73 -4.22 8.55
C GLU A 21 11.34 -3.93 7.10
N LYS A 22 12.03 -3.02 6.43
CA LYS A 22 11.79 -2.72 5.00
C LYS A 22 12.02 -3.96 4.13
N GLN A 23 13.12 -4.66 4.35
CA GLN A 23 13.43 -5.88 3.61
C GLN A 23 12.42 -7.01 3.89
N HIS A 24 11.93 -7.09 5.13
CA HIS A 24 10.88 -8.03 5.50
C HIS A 24 9.58 -7.74 4.74
N GLN A 25 9.15 -6.47 4.67
CA GLN A 25 7.95 -6.07 3.91
C GLN A 25 8.07 -6.40 2.41
N LEU A 26 9.23 -6.15 1.80
CA LEU A 26 9.47 -6.51 0.39
C LEU A 26 9.37 -8.02 0.16
N THR A 27 9.89 -8.82 1.09
CA THR A 27 9.85 -10.28 1.01
C THR A 27 8.43 -10.81 1.19
N ALA A 28 7.69 -10.28 2.16
CA ALA A 28 6.29 -10.61 2.39
C ALA A 28 5.43 -10.28 1.16
N LEU A 29 5.66 -9.11 0.53
CA LEU A 29 4.97 -8.69 -0.69
C LEU A 29 5.21 -9.66 -1.85
N ARG A 30 6.48 -10.01 -2.13
CA ARG A 30 6.83 -10.97 -3.20
C ARG A 30 6.19 -12.34 -2.96
N ASN A 31 6.24 -12.83 -1.72
CA ASN A 31 5.61 -14.10 -1.36
C ASN A 31 4.08 -14.05 -1.52
N PHE A 32 3.46 -12.91 -1.20
CA PHE A 32 2.02 -12.72 -1.38
C PHE A 32 1.64 -12.69 -2.87
N HIS A 33 2.42 -12.01 -3.72
CA HIS A 33 2.24 -12.05 -5.17
C HIS A 33 2.34 -13.47 -5.72
N GLY A 34 3.34 -14.25 -5.29
CA GLY A 34 3.48 -15.65 -5.72
C GLY A 34 2.30 -16.54 -5.31
N ARG A 35 1.68 -16.32 -4.14
CA ARG A 35 0.46 -17.06 -3.71
C ARG A 35 -0.81 -16.65 -4.46
N GLY A 36 -0.84 -15.41 -4.96
CA GLY A 36 -1.94 -14.86 -5.74
C GLY A 36 -1.89 -15.22 -7.22
N GLU A 37 -0.72 -15.65 -7.70
CA GLU A 37 -0.47 -15.98 -9.10
C GLU A 37 -1.55 -16.93 -9.68
N GLY A 38 -1.98 -16.65 -10.91
CA GLY A 38 -3.08 -17.34 -11.58
C GLY A 38 -4.49 -16.87 -11.18
N ARG A 39 -4.68 -16.22 -10.02
CA ARG A 39 -5.99 -15.68 -9.58
C ARG A 39 -6.04 -14.16 -9.50
N SER A 40 -4.90 -13.50 -9.30
CA SER A 40 -4.84 -12.05 -9.14
C SER A 40 -5.39 -11.30 -10.36
N GLU A 41 -5.04 -11.73 -11.57
CA GLU A 41 -5.48 -11.03 -12.79
C GLU A 41 -7.01 -11.05 -12.94
N ASP A 42 -7.63 -12.23 -12.78
CA ASP A 42 -9.09 -12.37 -12.86
C ASP A 42 -9.81 -11.52 -11.80
N ALA A 43 -9.32 -11.54 -10.56
CA ALA A 43 -9.87 -10.71 -9.48
C ALA A 43 -9.77 -9.21 -9.78
N LEU A 44 -8.63 -8.75 -10.32
CA LEU A 44 -8.48 -7.34 -10.73
C LEU A 44 -9.40 -6.98 -11.90
N GLN A 45 -9.66 -7.90 -12.83
CA GLN A 45 -10.60 -7.65 -13.93
C GLN A 45 -12.04 -7.50 -13.43
N ARG A 46 -12.47 -8.37 -12.50
CA ARG A 46 -13.79 -8.26 -11.87
C ARG A 46 -13.94 -6.96 -11.09
N LEU A 47 -12.93 -6.58 -10.30
CA LEU A 47 -12.93 -5.30 -9.57
C LEU A 47 -13.06 -4.10 -10.53
N LYS A 48 -12.32 -4.11 -11.62
CA LYS A 48 -12.41 -3.07 -12.66
C LYS A 48 -13.79 -3.04 -13.32
N HIS A 49 -14.39 -4.21 -13.55
CA HIS A 49 -15.73 -4.31 -14.12
C HIS A 49 -16.77 -3.73 -13.17
N ALA A 50 -16.80 -4.17 -11.91
CA ALA A 50 -17.71 -3.66 -10.89
C ALA A 50 -17.61 -2.13 -10.74
N ALA A 51 -16.38 -1.58 -10.80
CA ALA A 51 -16.17 -0.13 -10.75
C ALA A 51 -16.69 0.61 -12.01
N ARG A 52 -16.60 -0.01 -13.19
CA ARG A 52 -17.09 0.58 -14.45
C ARG A 52 -18.61 0.54 -14.58
N GLU A 53 -19.23 -0.55 -14.14
CA GLU A 53 -20.68 -0.75 -14.22
C GLU A 53 -21.43 -0.09 -13.05
N GLY A 54 -20.73 0.53 -12.10
CA GLY A 54 -21.34 1.16 -10.93
C GLY A 54 -21.94 0.16 -9.94
N GLU A 55 -21.43 -1.07 -9.92
CA GLU A 55 -21.83 -2.12 -8.99
C GLU A 55 -21.23 -1.88 -7.60
N ASN A 56 -21.49 -2.80 -6.68
CA ASN A 56 -20.91 -2.74 -5.34
C ASN A 56 -19.41 -3.09 -5.36
N VAL A 57 -18.58 -2.07 -5.59
CA VAL A 57 -17.11 -2.18 -5.61
C VAL A 57 -16.55 -2.72 -4.30
N PHE A 58 -17.15 -2.39 -3.16
CA PHE A 58 -16.67 -2.86 -1.86
C PHE A 58 -16.87 -4.38 -1.70
N ALA A 59 -17.97 -4.92 -2.22
CA ALA A 59 -18.20 -6.37 -2.22
C ALA A 59 -17.12 -7.11 -3.04
N GLU A 60 -16.82 -6.63 -4.25
CA GLU A 60 -15.76 -7.23 -5.07
C GLU A 60 -14.35 -7.01 -4.48
N LEU A 61 -14.16 -5.90 -3.76
CA LEU A 61 -12.91 -5.63 -3.04
C LEU A 61 -12.63 -6.69 -1.97
N MET A 62 -13.67 -7.16 -1.24
CA MET A 62 -13.52 -8.22 -0.22
C MET A 62 -12.99 -9.53 -0.81
N GLU A 63 -13.29 -9.83 -2.06
CA GLU A 63 -12.74 -10.98 -2.78
C GLU A 63 -11.33 -10.68 -3.31
N THR A 64 -11.14 -9.49 -3.90
CA THR A 64 -9.88 -9.09 -4.54
C THR A 64 -8.71 -9.03 -3.56
N VAL A 65 -8.92 -8.56 -2.34
CA VAL A 65 -7.86 -8.46 -1.31
C VAL A 65 -7.27 -9.80 -0.89
N LYS A 66 -7.93 -10.92 -1.19
CA LYS A 66 -7.43 -12.27 -0.87
C LYS A 66 -6.22 -12.67 -1.74
N THR A 67 -6.05 -12.03 -2.90
CA THR A 67 -5.04 -12.40 -3.91
C THR A 67 -4.27 -11.21 -4.49
N CYS A 68 -4.71 -9.98 -4.22
CA CYS A 68 -4.14 -8.77 -4.78
C CYS A 68 -3.68 -7.83 -3.67
N SER A 69 -2.45 -7.32 -3.81
CA SER A 69 -1.87 -6.36 -2.89
C SER A 69 -2.54 -4.99 -3.02
N LEU A 70 -2.41 -4.16 -1.99
CA LEU A 70 -2.97 -2.80 -1.99
C LEU A 70 -2.56 -2.02 -3.25
N GLY A 71 -1.28 -2.07 -3.64
CA GLY A 71 -0.79 -1.38 -4.84
C GLY A 71 -1.43 -1.88 -6.14
N GLN A 72 -1.61 -3.20 -6.29
CA GLN A 72 -2.29 -3.78 -7.47
C GLN A 72 -3.73 -3.29 -7.58
N ILE A 73 -4.45 -3.27 -6.44
CA ILE A 73 -5.84 -2.81 -6.35
C ILE A 73 -5.93 -1.32 -6.69
N THR A 74 -5.11 -0.48 -6.06
CA THR A 74 -5.10 0.96 -6.30
C THR A 74 -4.82 1.28 -7.77
N GLN A 75 -3.81 0.64 -8.38
CA GLN A 75 -3.48 0.84 -9.79
C GLN A 75 -4.64 0.43 -10.71
N ALA A 76 -5.31 -0.68 -10.41
CA ALA A 76 -6.45 -1.16 -11.19
C ALA A 76 -7.64 -0.19 -11.11
N LEU A 77 -7.93 0.36 -9.93
CA LEU A 77 -9.00 1.34 -9.74
C LEU A 77 -8.65 2.69 -10.40
N PHE A 78 -7.40 3.15 -10.36
CA PHE A 78 -6.97 4.35 -11.08
C PHE A 78 -7.15 4.22 -12.59
N ALA A 79 -6.92 3.03 -13.15
CA ALA A 79 -7.07 2.78 -14.59
C ALA A 79 -8.54 2.88 -15.08
N VAL A 80 -9.53 2.81 -14.18
CA VAL A 80 -10.96 2.83 -14.56
C VAL A 80 -11.75 3.98 -13.95
N GLY A 81 -11.38 4.46 -12.75
CA GLY A 81 -12.03 5.56 -12.04
C GLY A 81 -11.28 6.89 -12.11
N GLY A 82 -10.06 6.88 -12.64
CA GLY A 82 -9.16 8.03 -12.63
C GLY A 82 -8.51 8.27 -11.27
N GLU A 83 -7.55 9.18 -11.25
CA GLU A 83 -6.86 9.62 -10.04
C GLU A 83 -7.48 10.90 -9.50
N TYR A 84 -7.45 11.05 -8.18
CA TYR A 84 -7.88 12.31 -7.57
C TYR A 84 -7.01 13.46 -8.07
N ARG A 85 -7.64 14.39 -8.77
CA ARG A 85 -7.01 15.65 -9.16
C ARG A 85 -7.31 16.70 -8.09
N ARG A 86 -6.28 17.13 -7.37
CA ARG A 86 -6.39 18.29 -6.46
C ARG A 86 -6.84 19.50 -7.27
N ASN A 87 -7.94 20.12 -6.85
CA ASN A 87 -8.24 21.47 -7.29
C ASN A 87 -7.31 22.43 -6.54
N MET A 88 -6.61 23.29 -7.28
CA MET A 88 -6.00 24.50 -6.72
C MET A 88 -7.06 25.59 -6.58
#